data_AF-A0A923TPW1-F1
#
_entry.id   AF-A0A923TPW1-F1
#
_cell.length_a   1.000
_cell.length_b   1.000
_cell.length_c   1.000
_cell.angle_alpha   90.00
_cell.angle_beta   90.00
_cell.angle_gamma   90.00
#
_symmetry.space_group_name_H-M   'P 1'
#
loop_
_entity.id
_entity.type
_entity.pdbx_description
1 polymer ?
#
loop_
_entity_poly.entity_id
_entity_poly.type
_entity_poly.pdbx_seq_one_letter_code
_entity_poly.pdbx_strand_id
1 'polypeptide(L)'
;MNTIQPDRPGTRPGFFQALQRQLRQAPAALTLVAGVALLAHSPVMAQAAYPNKPVRLVVSYAPGNVTDLLARIVAGKLASLWGQGVVVDNRAGQGGSMGAQTVAKA
;
A
#
# COMPACT_ATOMS: atom_id res chain seq x y z
N MET A 1 17.57 73.24 51.78
CA MET A 1 17.50 72.73 50.41
C MET A 1 18.51 71.60 50.24
N ASN A 2 18.06 70.35 50.17
CA ASN A 2 18.89 69.28 49.62
C ASN A 2 17.98 68.30 48.87
N THR A 3 18.24 68.12 47.58
CA THR A 3 17.43 67.36 46.63
C THR A 3 17.87 65.90 46.62
N ILE A 4 17.03 65.00 47.14
CA ILE A 4 17.22 63.56 46.99
C ILE A 4 16.77 63.17 45.57
N GLN A 5 17.74 62.84 44.73
CA GLN A 5 17.56 62.34 43.36
C GLN A 5 17.26 60.82 43.42
N PRO A 6 16.28 60.27 42.68
CA PRO A 6 16.07 58.82 42.63
C PRO A 6 17.05 58.13 41.66
N ASP A 7 17.57 56.98 42.10
CA ASP A 7 18.42 56.08 41.31
C ASP A 7 17.73 55.58 40.04
N ARG A 8 18.45 55.59 38.91
CA ARG A 8 17.99 54.98 37.66
C ARG A 8 18.34 53.49 37.62
N PRO A 9 17.41 52.57 37.30
CA PRO A 9 17.74 51.17 37.10
C PRO A 9 18.48 50.96 35.76
N GLY A 10 19.66 50.33 35.83
CA GLY A 10 20.48 49.98 34.67
C GLY A 10 19.84 48.90 33.80
N THR A 11 19.54 49.25 32.56
CA THR A 11 19.07 48.31 31.53
C THR A 11 20.26 47.46 31.07
N ARG A 12 20.35 46.19 31.47
CA ARG A 12 21.40 45.26 31.02
C ARG A 12 21.12 44.83 29.58
N PRO A 13 21.96 45.19 28.59
CA PRO A 13 21.78 44.76 27.21
C PRO A 13 22.38 43.35 27.06
N GLY A 14 21.54 42.32 26.95
CA GLY A 14 22.04 40.97 26.70
C GLY A 14 20.97 39.90 26.49
N PHE A 15 19.77 40.07 27.04
CA PHE A 15 18.72 39.06 26.93
C PHE A 15 18.22 38.88 25.48
N PHE A 16 18.05 39.99 24.75
CA PHE A 16 17.57 39.97 23.36
C PHE A 16 18.61 39.43 22.37
N GLN A 17 19.91 39.56 22.64
CA GLN A 17 20.97 39.05 21.79
C GLN A 17 21.17 37.53 21.92
N ALA A 18 20.88 36.96 23.10
CA ALA A 18 20.90 35.52 23.31
C ALA A 18 19.76 34.82 22.56
N LEU A 19 18.56 35.42 22.56
CA LEU A 19 17.38 34.89 21.88
C LEU A 19 17.53 34.89 20.34
N GLN A 20 18.16 35.92 19.77
CA GLN A 20 18.42 36.02 18.32
C GLN A 20 19.48 35.04 17.82
N ARG A 21 20.44 34.62 18.67
CA ARG A 21 21.43 33.59 18.31
C ARG A 21 20.84 32.18 18.29
N GLN A 22 19.85 31.88 19.13
CA GLN A 22 19.16 30.59 19.14
C GLN A 22 18.34 30.32 17.87
N LEU A 23 17.82 31.36 17.22
CA LEU A 23 17.04 31.21 15.99
C LEU A 23 17.88 31.06 14.71
N ARG A 24 19.20 31.28 14.76
CA ARG A 24 20.10 31.15 13.60
C ARG A 24 20.80 29.79 13.46
N GLN A 25 20.69 28.90 14.45
CA GLN A 25 21.44 27.62 14.47
C GLN A 25 20.59 26.38 14.15
N ALA A 26 19.33 26.56 13.71
CA ALA A 26 18.42 25.44 13.42
C ALA A 26 18.25 25.01 11.95
N PRO A 27 19.17 25.24 10.96
CA PRO A 27 18.94 24.73 9.61
C PRO A 27 19.29 23.23 9.45
N ALA A 28 20.10 22.66 10.34
CA ALA A 28 20.64 21.30 10.21
C ALA A 28 19.75 20.19 10.80
N ALA A 29 18.99 20.49 11.86
CA ALA A 29 18.10 19.51 12.47
C ALA A 29 16.80 19.30 11.67
N LEU A 30 16.32 20.34 10.99
CA LEU A 30 15.11 20.29 10.16
C LEU A 30 15.33 19.53 8.85
N THR A 31 16.54 19.59 8.30
CA THR A 31 16.93 18.87 7.06
C THR A 31 17.06 17.36 7.27
N LEU A 32 17.49 16.92 8.45
CA LEU A 32 17.67 15.49 8.74
C LEU A 32 16.33 14.74 8.88
N VAL A 33 15.31 15.39 9.46
CA VAL A 33 13.95 14.82 9.60
C VAL A 33 13.25 14.71 8.25
N ALA A 34 13.44 15.68 7.34
CA ALA A 34 12.89 15.64 5.99
C ALA A 34 13.50 14.51 5.14
N GLY A 35 14.80 14.20 5.33
CA GLY A 35 15.49 13.12 4.62
C GLY A 35 14.96 11.72 4.97
N VAL A 36 14.61 11.48 6.25
CA VAL A 36 14.06 10.19 6.70
C VAL A 36 12.64 9.96 6.16
N ALA A 37 11.83 11.01 6.03
CA ALA A 37 10.48 10.91 5.47
C ALA A 37 10.46 10.53 3.98
N LEU A 38 11.48 10.95 3.22
CA LEU A 38 11.65 10.57 1.81
C LEU A 38 12.10 9.12 1.63
N LEU A 39 12.88 8.57 2.58
CA LEU A 39 13.31 7.17 2.57
C LEU A 39 12.21 6.19 3.02
N ALA A 40 11.18 6.67 3.70
CA ALA A 40 10.04 5.87 4.15
C ALA A 40 8.95 5.66 3.07
N HIS A 41 9.08 6.29 1.90
CA HIS A 41 8.13 6.11 0.80
C HIS A 41 8.41 4.79 0.08
N SER A 42 7.78 3.71 0.56
CA SER A 42 7.63 2.49 -0.24
C SER A 42 6.71 2.78 -1.43
N PRO A 43 7.09 2.43 -2.67
CA PRO A 43 6.21 2.63 -3.81
C PRO A 43 4.94 1.80 -3.61
N VAL A 44 3.79 2.49 -3.53
CA VAL A 44 2.48 1.86 -3.71
C VAL A 44 2.40 1.42 -5.17
N MET A 45 2.67 0.14 -5.41
CA MET A 45 2.38 -0.50 -6.69
C MET A 45 0.89 -0.84 -6.70
N ALA A 46 0.13 -0.21 -7.60
CA ALA A 46 -1.24 -0.60 -7.85
C ALA A 46 -1.28 -2.06 -8.30
N GLN A 47 -2.21 -2.87 -7.76
CA GLN A 47 -2.42 -4.22 -8.24
C GLN A 47 -2.75 -4.19 -9.73
N ALA A 48 -1.95 -4.89 -10.53
CA ALA A 48 -2.22 -5.03 -11.96
C ALA A 48 -3.60 -5.65 -12.19
N ALA A 49 -4.30 -5.18 -13.22
CA ALA A 49 -5.67 -5.58 -13.52
C ALA A 49 -5.77 -7.10 -13.63
N TYR A 50 -6.66 -7.70 -12.85
CA TYR A 50 -6.89 -9.14 -12.93
C TYR A 50 -7.42 -9.52 -14.32
N PRO A 51 -7.00 -10.65 -14.90
CA PRO A 51 -6.02 -11.62 -14.39
C PRO A 51 -4.57 -11.35 -14.85
N ASN A 52 -3.63 -11.49 -13.93
CA ASN A 52 -2.18 -11.36 -14.21
C ASN A 52 -1.49 -12.67 -14.61
N LYS A 53 -2.24 -13.78 -14.60
CA LYS A 53 -1.78 -15.14 -14.94
C LYS A 53 -2.96 -15.96 -15.47
N PRO A 54 -2.71 -17.04 -16.24
CA PRO A 54 -3.77 -17.93 -16.67
C PRO A 54 -4.64 -18.43 -15.51
N VAL A 55 -5.95 -18.43 -15.71
CA VAL A 55 -6.94 -18.80 -14.69
C VAL A 55 -7.30 -20.28 -14.85
N ARG A 56 -7.37 -21.02 -13.74
CA ARG A 56 -7.89 -22.40 -13.74
C ARG A 56 -9.34 -22.41 -13.32
N LEU A 57 -10.20 -22.92 -14.19
CA LEU A 57 -11.62 -23.16 -13.92
C LEU A 57 -11.79 -24.62 -13.48
N VAL A 58 -12.01 -24.84 -12.19
CA VAL A 58 -12.18 -26.19 -11.63
C VAL A 58 -13.62 -26.64 -11.83
N VAL A 59 -13.79 -27.81 -12.46
CA VAL A 59 -15.10 -28.44 -12.68
C VAL A 59 -15.15 -29.73 -11.87
N SER A 60 -16.08 -29.82 -10.92
CA SER A 60 -16.19 -30.97 -10.02
C SER A 60 -16.92 -32.19 -10.61
N TYR A 61 -16.94 -32.30 -11.94
CA TYR A 61 -17.61 -33.36 -12.70
C TYR A 61 -16.64 -34.01 -13.69
N ALA A 62 -16.98 -35.23 -14.11
CA ALA A 62 -16.21 -35.95 -15.13
C ALA A 62 -16.16 -35.16 -16.46
N PRO A 63 -15.04 -35.24 -17.21
CA PRO A 63 -14.92 -34.65 -18.54
C PRO A 63 -16.04 -35.13 -19.48
N GLY A 64 -16.51 -34.26 -20.38
CA GLY A 64 -17.56 -34.61 -21.35
C GLY A 64 -19.00 -34.59 -20.82
N ASN A 65 -19.20 -34.33 -19.52
CA ASN A 65 -20.53 -34.05 -18.97
C ASN A 65 -21.00 -32.64 -19.39
N VAL A 66 -22.31 -32.36 -19.32
CA VAL A 66 -22.91 -31.05 -19.64
C VAL A 66 -22.20 -29.91 -18.89
N THR A 67 -21.86 -30.11 -17.62
CA THR A 67 -21.13 -29.11 -16.82
C THR A 67 -19.74 -28.80 -17.39
N ASP A 68 -19.02 -29.79 -17.90
CA ASP A 68 -17.70 -29.61 -18.54
C ASP A 68 -17.83 -28.87 -19.87
N LEU A 69 -18.83 -29.21 -20.68
CA LEU A 69 -19.09 -28.53 -21.95
C LEU A 69 -19.41 -27.05 -21.74
N LEU A 70 -20.28 -26.74 -20.77
CA LEU A 70 -20.58 -25.36 -20.40
C LEU A 70 -19.34 -24.62 -19.87
N ALA A 71 -18.53 -25.27 -19.03
CA ALA A 71 -17.30 -24.69 -18.53
C ALA A 71 -16.31 -24.33 -19.65
N ARG A 72 -16.19 -25.16 -20.69
CA ARG A 72 -15.35 -24.88 -21.86
C ARG A 72 -15.84 -23.69 -22.67
N ILE A 73 -17.16 -23.56 -22.86
CA ILE A 73 -17.76 -22.40 -23.54
C ILE A 73 -17.48 -21.11 -22.74
N VAL A 74 -17.68 -21.15 -21.43
CA VAL A 74 -17.42 -20.02 -20.53
C VAL A 74 -15.93 -19.66 -20.54
N ALA A 75 -15.04 -20.66 -20.43
CA ALA A 75 -13.60 -20.47 -20.47
C ALA A 75 -13.15 -19.77 -21.77
N GLY A 76 -13.70 -20.17 -22.92
CA GLY A 76 -13.42 -19.51 -24.19
C GLY A 76 -13.82 -18.03 -24.21
N LYS A 77 -15.02 -17.71 -23.71
CA LYS A 77 -15.47 -16.30 -23.63
C LYS A 77 -14.63 -15.48 -22.66
N LEU A 78 -14.32 -16.03 -21.49
CA LEU A 78 -13.47 -15.36 -20.49
C LEU A 78 -12.06 -15.12 -21.03
N ALA A 79 -11.49 -16.08 -21.77
CA ALA A 79 -10.19 -15.92 -22.38
C ALA A 79 -10.18 -14.76 -23.40
N SER A 80 -11.23 -14.64 -24.22
CA SER A 80 -11.38 -13.51 -25.15
C SER A 80 -11.55 -12.16 -24.44
N LEU A 81 -12.27 -12.12 -23.30
CA LEU A 81 -12.49 -10.89 -22.54
C LEU A 81 -11.26 -10.44 -21.77
N TRP A 82 -10.51 -11.39 -21.19
CA TRP A 82 -9.34 -11.10 -20.36
C TRP A 82 -8.03 -11.05 -21.13
N GLY A 83 -7.99 -11.53 -22.37
CA GLY A 83 -6.74 -11.69 -23.14
C GLY A 83 -5.75 -12.67 -22.48
N GLN A 84 -6.25 -13.50 -21.56
CA GLN A 84 -5.47 -14.43 -20.75
C GLN A 84 -6.08 -15.82 -20.84
N GLY A 85 -5.25 -16.85 -20.83
CA GLY A 85 -5.73 -18.23 -20.94
C GLY A 85 -6.61 -18.64 -19.76
N VAL A 86 -7.71 -19.33 -20.06
CA VAL A 86 -8.54 -20.00 -19.05
C VAL A 86 -8.48 -21.51 -19.30
N VAL A 87 -8.01 -22.26 -18.32
CA VAL A 87 -7.80 -23.72 -18.40
C VAL A 87 -8.85 -24.43 -17.57
N VAL A 88 -9.60 -25.35 -18.19
CA VAL A 88 -10.58 -26.19 -17.50
C VAL A 88 -9.86 -27.38 -16.84
N ASP A 89 -9.97 -27.51 -15.51
CA ASP A 89 -9.40 -28.61 -14.72
C ASP A 89 -10.55 -29.44 -14.11
N ASN A 90 -10.78 -30.64 -14.64
CA ASN A 90 -11.82 -31.53 -14.17
C ASN A 90 -11.35 -32.32 -12.94
N ARG A 91 -11.90 -32.00 -11.77
CA ARG A 91 -11.64 -32.68 -10.50
C ARG A 91 -12.89 -33.43 -10.05
N ALA A 92 -13.16 -34.54 -10.72
CA ALA A 92 -14.26 -35.42 -10.36
C ALA A 92 -14.01 -36.07 -8.98
N GLY A 93 -14.99 -36.02 -8.08
CA GLY A 93 -14.92 -36.68 -6.78
C GLY A 93 -15.84 -36.06 -5.73
N GLN A 94 -16.38 -36.92 -4.85
CA GLN A 94 -17.18 -36.54 -3.66
C GLN A 94 -18.31 -35.52 -3.92
N GLY A 95 -19.01 -35.62 -5.05
CA GLY A 95 -20.22 -34.82 -5.32
C GLY A 95 -20.00 -33.29 -5.38
N GLY A 96 -18.78 -32.82 -5.65
CA GLY A 96 -18.48 -31.38 -5.69
C GLY A 96 -17.46 -30.91 -4.65
N SER A 97 -17.35 -31.63 -3.53
CA SER A 97 -16.56 -31.16 -2.38
C SER A 97 -15.05 -31.13 -2.65
N MET A 98 -14.54 -32.04 -3.48
CA MET A 98 -13.11 -32.09 -3.81
C MET A 98 -12.66 -30.89 -4.65
N GLY A 99 -13.48 -30.47 -5.62
CA GLY A 99 -13.22 -29.25 -6.40
C GLY A 99 -13.30 -27.99 -5.53
N ALA A 100 -14.30 -27.91 -4.64
CA ALA A 100 -14.43 -26.80 -3.70
C ALA A 100 -13.23 -26.70 -2.75
N GLN A 101 -12.76 -27.82 -2.19
CA GLN A 101 -11.55 -27.85 -1.36
C GLN A 101 -10.28 -27.44 -2.12
N THR A 102 -10.19 -27.77 -3.41
CA THR A 102 -9.04 -27.40 -4.24
C THR A 102 -8.99 -25.90 -4.48
N VAL A 103 -10.14 -25.27 -4.76
CA VAL A 103 -10.24 -23.81 -4.95
C VAL A 103 -10.05 -23.06 -3.63
N ALA A 104 -10.57 -23.58 -2.51
CA ALA A 104 -10.44 -22.95 -1.20
C ALA A 104 -8.99 -22.90 -0.68
N LYS A 105 -8.11 -23.77 -1.17
CA LYS A 105 -6.68 -23.81 -0.82
C LYS A 105 -5.79 -22.99 -1.77
N ALA A 106 -6.36 -22.42 -2.84
CA ALA A 106 -5.62 -21.83 -3.96
C ALA A 106 -5.27 -20.34 -3.80
#